data_AF-A0A803QEF5-F1
#
_entry.id   AF-A0A803QEF5-F1
#
_cell.length_a   1.000
_cell.length_b   1.000
_cell.length_c   1.000
_cell.angle_alpha   90.00
_cell.angle_beta   90.00
_cell.angle_gamma   90.00
#
_symmetry.space_group_name_H-M   'P 1'
#
loop_
_entity.id
_entity.type
_entity.pdbx_description
1 polymer ?
#
loop_
_entity_poly.entity_id
_entity_poly.type
_entity_poly.pdbx_seq_one_letter_code
_entity_poly.pdbx_strand_id
1 'polypeptide(L)'
;MLVVTIVLCYSVISPIIIAFGLAHVAIGWLVTRNQALKVYVTKYESYGEMWPHMVFRILAAMILYQVTMFGYFGVKEFVYTPLLVPLPIITFLFGFIAHKKFHRSFHHIPLKIAAIEQSTQVDLEQVYTSFIPPSLEIKHHQPPV
;
A
#
# COMPACT_ATOMS: atom_id res chain seq x y z
N MET A 1 -5.25 5.65 6.24
CA MET A 1 -5.85 6.31 5.05
C MET A 1 -6.59 7.60 5.42
N LEU A 2 -7.45 7.60 6.45
CA LEU A 2 -8.18 8.80 6.88
C LEU A 2 -7.28 10.00 7.23
N VAL A 3 -6.21 9.78 8.02
CA VAL A 3 -5.28 10.88 8.35
C VAL A 3 -4.64 11.48 7.10
N VAL A 4 -4.22 10.62 6.16
CA VAL A 4 -3.65 11.07 4.88
C VAL A 4 -4.66 11.89 4.09
N THR A 5 -5.91 11.43 3.95
CA THR A 5 -6.95 12.18 3.22
C THR A 5 -7.23 13.54 3.86
N ILE A 6 -7.29 13.62 5.20
CA ILE A 6 -7.54 14.88 5.91
C ILE A 6 -6.39 15.85 5.71
N VAL A 7 -5.15 15.41 5.99
CA VAL A 7 -3.96 16.26 5.83
C VAL A 7 -3.85 16.79 4.40
N LEU A 8 -4.13 15.93 3.42
CA LEU A 8 -4.03 16.29 2.00
C LEU A 8 -5.14 17.29 1.62
N CYS A 9 -6.41 17.04 1.94
CA CYS A 9 -7.52 17.95 1.61
C CYS A 9 -7.44 19.30 2.33
N TYR A 10 -7.07 19.31 3.62
CA TYR A 10 -7.01 20.55 4.40
C TYR A 10 -5.71 21.35 4.21
N SER A 11 -4.68 20.77 3.57
CA SER A 11 -3.40 21.45 3.34
C SER A 11 -3.53 22.77 2.57
N VAL A 12 -4.44 22.84 1.60
CA VAL A 12 -4.72 24.05 0.80
C VAL A 12 -5.47 25.11 1.61
N ILE A 13 -6.28 24.69 2.58
CA ILE A 13 -7.10 25.61 3.39
C ILE A 13 -6.27 26.17 4.55
N SER A 14 -5.51 25.32 5.24
CA SER A 14 -4.69 25.67 6.39
C SER A 14 -3.38 24.88 6.38
N PRO A 15 -2.24 25.50 6.01
CA PRO A 15 -0.97 24.79 5.81
C PRO A 15 -0.38 24.22 7.10
N ILE A 16 -0.78 24.72 8.27
CA ILE A 16 -0.27 24.26 9.57
C ILE A 16 -0.61 22.79 9.84
N ILE A 17 -1.67 22.25 9.22
CA ILE A 17 -2.04 20.84 9.37
C ILE A 17 -0.98 19.88 8.82
N ILE A 18 -0.16 20.31 7.85
CA ILE A 18 0.93 19.51 7.30
C ILE A 18 1.96 19.19 8.39
N ALA A 19 2.32 20.18 9.23
CA ALA A 19 3.28 19.98 10.30
C ALA A 19 2.78 18.93 11.31
N PHE A 20 1.51 19.00 11.69
CA PHE A 20 0.88 18.00 12.57
C PHE A 20 0.77 16.63 11.90
N GLY A 21 0.44 16.58 10.60
CA GLY A 21 0.39 15.35 9.83
C GLY A 21 1.76 14.66 9.73
N LEU A 22 2.83 15.44 9.52
CA LEU A 22 4.20 14.94 9.51
C LEU A 22 4.59 14.38 10.87
N ALA A 23 4.29 15.09 11.95
CA ALA A 23 4.57 14.63 13.32
C ALA A 23 3.86 13.30 13.62
N HIS A 24 2.60 13.16 13.21
CA HIS A 24 1.84 11.91 13.35
C HIS A 24 2.52 10.74 12.61
N VAL A 25 2.91 10.95 11.35
CA VAL A 25 3.60 9.91 10.56
C VAL A 25 4.98 9.58 11.13
N ALA A 26 5.73 10.57 11.60
CA ALA A 26 7.06 10.37 12.18
C ALA A 26 7.02 9.53 13.46
N ILE A 27 6.11 9.84 14.38
CA ILE A 27 5.90 9.06 15.61
C ILE A 27 5.40 7.66 15.26
N GLY A 28 4.41 7.57 14.37
CA GLY A 28 3.85 6.29 13.91
C GLY A 28 4.92 5.39 13.28
N TRP A 29 5.81 5.95 12.47
CA TRP A 29 6.94 5.24 11.87
C TRP A 29 7.88 4.67 12.95
N LEU A 30 8.28 5.49 13.92
CA LEU A 30 9.18 5.06 15.00
C LEU A 30 8.57 3.93 15.83
N VAL A 31 7.32 4.07 16.25
CA VAL A 31 6.61 3.07 17.05
C VAL A 31 6.42 1.78 16.26
N THR A 32 5.90 1.86 15.04
CA THR A 32 5.63 0.68 14.21
C THR A 32 6.91 -0.07 13.89
N ARG A 33 8.01 0.64 13.62
CA ARG A 33 9.32 0.01 13.40
C ARG A 33 9.81 -0.77 14.61
N ASN A 34 9.69 -0.19 15.81
CA ASN A 34 10.07 -0.87 17.04
C ASN A 34 9.20 -2.11 17.31
N GLN A 35 7.89 -2.01 17.09
CA GLN A 35 6.98 -3.13 17.27
C GLN A 35 7.21 -4.25 16.25
N ALA A 36 7.45 -3.89 14.98
CA ALA A 36 7.75 -4.85 13.92
C ALA A 36 9.04 -5.65 14.18
N LEU A 37 10.03 -5.05 14.86
CA LEU A 37 11.29 -5.72 15.16
C LEU A 37 11.27 -6.53 16.47
N LYS A 38 10.48 -6.11 17.47
CA LYS A 38 10.57 -6.65 18.83
C LYS A 38 9.36 -7.44 19.30
N VAL A 39 8.20 -7.26 18.68
CA VAL A 39 6.91 -7.73 19.24
C VAL A 39 6.11 -8.54 18.22
N TYR A 40 5.94 -8.02 17.01
CA TYR A 40 5.08 -8.67 16.02
C TYR A 40 5.82 -9.77 15.27
N VAL A 41 5.21 -10.96 15.24
CA VAL A 41 5.61 -12.09 14.40
C VAL A 41 4.63 -12.20 13.23
N THR A 42 5.15 -12.22 12.00
CA THR A 42 4.33 -12.37 10.79
C THR A 42 3.77 -13.79 10.72
N LYS A 43 2.44 -13.91 10.64
CA LYS A 43 1.76 -15.20 10.46
C LYS A 43 1.58 -15.58 8.99
N TYR A 44 1.59 -14.58 8.12
CA TYR A 44 1.33 -14.70 6.70
C TYR A 44 2.31 -13.80 5.95
N GLU A 45 2.98 -14.37 4.95
CA GLU A 45 3.87 -13.65 4.05
C GLU A 45 3.12 -13.34 2.76
N SER A 46 2.56 -12.13 2.67
CA SER A 46 1.75 -11.70 1.50
C SER A 46 2.59 -11.03 0.40
N TYR A 47 3.92 -11.00 0.51
CA TYR A 47 4.86 -10.42 -0.48
C TYR A 47 4.49 -9.00 -0.99
N GLY A 48 3.80 -8.20 -0.18
CA GLY A 48 3.42 -6.83 -0.55
C GLY A 48 2.21 -6.73 -1.48
N GLU A 49 1.38 -7.77 -1.61
CA GLU A 49 0.15 -7.75 -2.43
C GLU A 49 -0.79 -6.58 -2.09
N MET A 50 -0.77 -6.08 -0.84
CA MET A 50 -1.58 -4.93 -0.40
C MET A 50 -1.10 -3.58 -0.95
N TRP A 51 0.13 -3.49 -1.49
CA TRP A 51 0.72 -2.25 -1.99
C TRP A 51 -0.08 -1.57 -3.12
N PRO A 52 -0.44 -2.25 -4.23
CA PRO A 52 -1.24 -1.65 -5.30
C PRO A 52 -2.58 -1.09 -4.79
N HIS A 53 -3.22 -1.78 -3.83
CA HIS A 53 -4.45 -1.28 -3.21
C HIS A 53 -4.20 0.00 -2.41
N MET A 54 -3.09 0.10 -1.67
CA MET A 54 -2.73 1.31 -0.94
C MET A 54 -2.46 2.50 -1.88
N VAL A 55 -1.72 2.29 -2.98
CA VAL A 55 -1.45 3.32 -3.99
C VAL A 55 -2.74 3.83 -4.61
N PHE A 56 -3.68 2.95 -4.94
CA PHE A 56 -4.97 3.34 -5.50
C PHE A 56 -5.78 4.22 -4.53
N ARG A 57 -5.77 3.90 -3.22
CA ARG A 57 -6.42 4.74 -2.20
C ARG A 57 -5.77 6.11 -2.05
N ILE A 58 -4.44 6.20 -2.18
CA ILE A 58 -3.71 7.48 -2.16
C ILE A 58 -4.04 8.30 -3.41
N LEU A 59 -4.11 7.68 -4.59
CA LEU A 59 -4.55 8.34 -5.82
C LEU A 59 -5.99 8.88 -5.69
N ALA A 60 -6.91 8.10 -5.12
CA ALA A 60 -8.27 8.57 -4.84
C ALA A 60 -8.28 9.78 -3.89
N ALA A 61 -7.45 9.77 -2.84
CA ALA A 61 -7.27 10.91 -1.94
C ALA A 61 -6.72 12.16 -2.66
N MET A 62 -5.81 11.96 -3.63
CA MET A 62 -5.24 13.04 -4.44
C MET A 62 -6.26 13.67 -5.38
N ILE A 63 -7.14 12.86 -5.99
CA ILE A 63 -8.27 13.35 -6.79
C ILE A 63 -9.23 14.15 -5.91
N LEU A 64 -9.59 13.62 -4.74
CA LEU A 64 -10.44 14.33 -3.78
C LEU A 64 -9.85 15.69 -3.40
N TYR A 65 -8.55 15.76 -3.16
CA TYR A 65 -7.85 17.01 -2.90
C TYR A 65 -7.96 18.01 -4.05
N GLN A 66 -7.77 17.58 -5.29
CA GLN A 66 -7.90 18.46 -6.46
C GLN A 66 -9.33 19.01 -6.59
N VAL A 67 -10.34 18.19 -6.28
CA VAL A 67 -11.74 18.64 -6.22
C VAL A 67 -11.95 19.66 -5.10
N THR A 68 -11.41 19.43 -3.89
CA THR A 68 -11.51 20.40 -2.78
C THR A 68 -10.77 21.69 -3.08
N MET A 69 -9.62 21.61 -3.75
CA MET A 69 -8.81 22.75 -4.18
C MET A 69 -9.58 23.60 -5.19
N PHE A 70 -10.19 22.96 -6.20
CA PHE A 70 -11.06 23.63 -7.16
C PHE A 70 -12.25 24.32 -6.48
N GLY A 71 -12.92 23.64 -5.55
CA GLY A 71 -14.02 24.23 -4.76
C GLY A 71 -13.58 25.44 -3.93
N TYR A 72 -12.43 25.36 -3.26
CA TYR A 72 -11.91 26.46 -2.45
C TYR A 72 -11.55 27.70 -3.28
N PHE A 73 -10.85 27.52 -4.39
CA PHE A 73 -10.49 28.64 -5.28
C PHE A 73 -11.70 29.21 -6.05
N GLY A 74 -12.70 28.38 -6.35
CA GLY A 74 -13.97 28.82 -6.91
C GLY A 74 -14.72 29.78 -5.98
N VAL A 75 -14.80 29.47 -4.69
CA VAL A 75 -15.39 30.37 -3.68
C VAL A 75 -14.58 31.66 -3.49
N LYS A 76 -13.26 31.60 -3.71
CA LYS A 76 -12.37 32.77 -3.66
C LYS A 76 -12.36 33.60 -4.95
N GLU A 77 -13.20 33.28 -5.94
CA GLU A 77 -13.31 33.96 -7.24
C GLU A 77 -11.96 34.17 -7.94
N PHE A 78 -11.07 33.18 -7.85
CA PHE A 78 -9.73 33.31 -8.40
C PHE A 78 -9.73 33.17 -9.93
N VAL A 79 -9.17 34.14 -10.65
CA VAL A 79 -9.19 34.19 -12.13
C VAL A 79 -8.54 32.97 -12.78
N TYR A 80 -7.52 32.38 -12.16
CA TYR A 80 -6.81 31.21 -12.70
C TYR A 80 -7.41 29.86 -12.28
N THR A 81 -8.61 29.84 -11.68
CA THR A 81 -9.30 28.59 -11.30
C THR A 81 -9.47 27.60 -12.47
N PRO A 82 -9.75 28.02 -13.72
CA PRO A 82 -9.85 27.10 -14.86
C PRO A 82 -8.57 26.30 -15.14
N LEU A 83 -7.39 26.80 -14.74
CA LEU A 83 -6.12 26.10 -14.89
C LEU A 83 -6.04 24.83 -14.03
N LEU A 84 -6.89 24.70 -13.00
CA LEU A 84 -6.93 23.54 -12.11
C LEU A 84 -7.73 22.36 -12.69
N VAL A 85 -8.58 22.60 -13.68
CA VAL A 85 -9.41 21.57 -14.34
C VAL A 85 -8.61 20.44 -15.02
N PRO A 86 -7.49 20.69 -15.71
CA PRO A 86 -6.69 19.60 -16.29
C PRO A 86 -5.99 18.69 -15.27
N LEU A 87 -5.73 19.16 -14.04
CA LEU A 87 -5.01 18.37 -13.02
C LEU A 87 -5.68 17.02 -12.67
N PRO A 88 -7.00 16.95 -12.37
CA PRO A 88 -7.66 15.67 -12.10
C PRO A 88 -7.64 14.73 -13.30
N ILE A 89 -7.69 15.25 -14.53
CA ILE A 89 -7.63 14.44 -15.75
C ILE A 89 -6.25 13.78 -15.89
N ILE A 90 -5.18 14.56 -15.72
CA ILE A 90 -3.80 14.06 -15.76
C ILE A 90 -3.58 13.02 -14.65
N THR A 91 -4.10 13.29 -13.45
CA THR A 91 -3.98 12.39 -12.29
C THR A 91 -4.69 11.07 -12.51
N PHE A 92 -5.89 11.11 -13.07
CA PHE A 92 -6.65 9.92 -13.44
C PHE A 92 -5.92 9.10 -14.51
N LEU A 93 -5.41 9.77 -15.55
CA LEU A 93 -4.64 9.11 -16.61
C LEU A 93 -3.38 8.44 -16.07
N PHE A 94 -2.64 9.13 -15.18
CA PHE A 94 -1.49 8.58 -14.48
C PHE A 94 -1.88 7.34 -13.68
N GLY A 95 -2.98 7.40 -12.92
CA GLY A 95 -3.49 6.26 -12.15
C GLY A 95 -3.83 5.07 -13.03
N PHE A 96 -4.46 5.30 -14.19
CA PHE A 96 -4.78 4.26 -15.15
C PHE A 96 -3.54 3.60 -15.75
N ILE A 97 -2.56 4.40 -16.18
CA ILE A 97 -1.29 3.90 -16.74
C ILE A 97 -0.51 3.11 -15.68
N ALA A 98 -0.40 3.65 -14.47
CA ALA A 98 0.27 3.01 -13.36
C ALA A 98 -0.40 1.67 -13.00
N HIS A 99 -1.73 1.64 -12.90
CA HIS A 99 -2.48 0.41 -12.67
C HIS A 99 -2.19 -0.61 -13.77
N LYS A 100 -2.33 -0.24 -15.05
CA LYS A 100 -2.08 -1.16 -16.17
C LYS A 100 -0.65 -1.71 -16.20
N LYS A 101 0.34 -0.89 -15.86
CA LYS A 101 1.77 -1.27 -15.91
C LYS A 101 2.19 -2.10 -14.70
N PHE A 102 1.82 -1.68 -13.49
CA PHE A 102 2.35 -2.26 -12.26
C PHE A 102 1.49 -3.38 -11.68
N HIS A 103 0.16 -3.37 -11.89
CA HIS A 103 -0.75 -4.37 -11.31
C HIS A 103 -0.37 -5.81 -11.68
N ARG A 104 0.03 -6.04 -12.94
CA ARG A 104 0.45 -7.36 -13.42
C ARG A 104 1.69 -7.88 -12.69
N SER A 105 2.60 -7.00 -12.27
CA SER A 105 3.82 -7.39 -11.56
C SER A 105 3.57 -7.74 -10.10
N PHE A 106 2.51 -7.24 -9.48
CA PHE A 106 2.17 -7.52 -8.07
C PHE A 106 1.29 -8.77 -7.92
N HIS A 107 0.45 -9.08 -8.92
CA HIS A 107 -0.42 -10.26 -8.87
C HIS A 107 0.22 -11.57 -9.34
N HIS A 108 1.28 -11.48 -10.16
CA HIS A 108 1.89 -12.66 -10.76
C HIS A 108 3.40 -12.65 -10.60
N ILE A 109 3.92 -13.76 -10.09
CA ILE A 109 5.35 -14.01 -10.04
C ILE A 109 5.85 -14.24 -11.47
N PRO A 110 6.87 -13.51 -11.95
CA PRO A 110 7.39 -13.72 -13.30
C PRO A 110 8.10 -15.07 -13.42
N LEU A 111 7.83 -15.79 -14.51
CA LEU A 111 8.39 -17.12 -14.79
C LEU A 111 9.92 -17.19 -14.71
N LYS A 112 10.60 -16.09 -15.07
CA LYS A 112 12.07 -15.99 -14.97
C LYS A 112 12.56 -16.17 -13.53
N ILE A 113 11.86 -15.60 -12.55
CA ILE A 113 12.24 -15.72 -11.14
C ILE A 113 11.92 -17.14 -10.65
N ALA A 114 10.74 -17.66 -10.99
CA ALA A 114 10.34 -19.03 -10.63
C ALA A 114 11.32 -20.09 -11.18
N ALA A 115 11.79 -19.94 -12.41
CA ALA A 115 12.75 -20.86 -13.03
C ALA A 115 14.13 -20.85 -12.36
N ILE A 116 14.55 -19.71 -11.79
CA ILE A 116 15.80 -19.60 -11.02
C ILE A 116 15.63 -20.31 -9.67
N GLU A 117 14.49 -20.15 -9.01
CA GLU A 117 14.23 -20.73 -7.69
C GLU A 117 14.08 -22.27 -7.74
N GLN A 118 13.54 -22.79 -8.86
CA GLN A 118 13.33 -24.22 -9.09
C GLN A 118 14.63 -25.05 -9.19
N SER A 119 15.82 -24.46 -9.36
CA SER A 119 17.07 -25.22 -9.35
C SER A 119 17.43 -25.81 -7.97
N THR A 120 16.72 -25.38 -6.92
CA THR A 120 16.81 -25.94 -5.57
C THR A 120 15.96 -27.21 -5.52
N GLN A 121 16.51 -28.35 -5.08
CA GLN A 121 15.76 -29.61 -5.02
C GLN A 121 14.50 -29.47 -4.16
N VAL A 122 13.35 -29.85 -4.71
CA VAL A 122 12.06 -29.80 -4.03
C VAL A 122 11.78 -31.16 -3.39
N ASP A 123 11.59 -31.19 -2.07
CA ASP A 123 11.12 -32.37 -1.35
C ASP A 123 9.59 -32.48 -1.45
N LEU A 124 9.11 -33.52 -2.14
CA LEU A 124 7.68 -33.74 -2.40
C LEU A 124 6.90 -34.12 -1.15
N GLU A 125 7.54 -34.81 -0.19
CA GLU A 125 6.91 -35.20 1.08
C GLU A 125 6.63 -33.98 1.95
N GLN A 126 7.55 -33.01 1.98
CA GLN A 126 7.35 -31.73 2.66
C GLN A 126 6.16 -30.95 2.07
N VAL A 127 6.00 -30.96 0.74
CA VAL A 127 4.86 -30.30 0.08
C VAL A 127 3.55 -31.00 0.47
N TYR A 128 3.49 -32.32 0.39
CA TYR A 128 2.28 -33.07 0.74
C TYR A 128 1.86 -32.86 2.20
N THR A 129 2.82 -32.94 3.13
CA THR A 129 2.55 -32.76 4.56
C THR A 129 2.09 -31.35 4.92
N SER A 130 2.56 -30.32 4.19
CA SER A 130 2.19 -28.92 4.44
C SER A 130 0.70 -28.59 4.21
N PHE A 131 -0.02 -29.39 3.42
CA PHE A 131 -1.45 -29.20 3.14
C PHE A 131 -2.37 -30.13 3.95
N ILE A 132 -1.83 -30.95 4.85
CA ILE A 132 -2.63 -31.79 5.75
C ILE A 132 -3.32 -30.89 6.78
N PRO A 133 -4.64 -30.99 6.98
CA PRO A 133 -5.32 -30.17 7.96
C PRO A 133 -4.84 -30.54 9.38
N PRO A 134 -4.83 -29.59 10.32
CA PRO A 134 -4.29 -29.80 11.67
C PRO A 134 -4.93 -30.97 12.45
N SER A 135 -6.11 -31.43 12.04
CA SER A 135 -6.84 -32.54 12.63
C SER A 135 -6.31 -33.93 12.26
N LEU A 136 -5.55 -34.06 11.17
CA LEU A 136 -5.00 -35.32 10.64
C LEU A 136 -3.47 -35.42 10.81
N GLU A 137 -2.86 -34.43 11.46
CA GLU A 137 -1.41 -34.36 11.64
C GLU A 137 -0.94 -35.33 12.76
N ILE A 138 -0.17 -36.35 12.39
CA ILE A 138 0.43 -37.29 13.35
C ILE A 138 1.65 -36.58 13.96
N LYS A 139 1.51 -36.05 15.18
CA LYS A 139 2.61 -35.42 15.93
C LYS A 139 3.76 -36.40 16.18
N HIS A 140 4.74 -36.43 15.29
CA HIS A 140 6.06 -36.96 15.62
C HIS A 140 6.74 -35.96 16.55
N HIS A 141 6.84 -36.33 17.83
CA HIS A 141 7.43 -35.52 18.89
C HIS A 141 8.94 -35.33 18.63
N GLN A 142 9.33 -34.23 17.98
CA GLN A 142 10.72 -33.80 17.88
C GLN A 142 11.02 -32.83 19.03
N PRO A 143 12.03 -33.08 19.89
CA PRO A 143 12.34 -32.20 21.01
C PRO A 143 12.89 -30.84 20.53
N PRO A 144 12.67 -29.76 21.31
CA PRO A 144 13.11 -28.41 20.94
C PRO A 144 14.64 -28.30 20.99
N VAL A 145 15.21 -27.63 19.99
CA VAL A 145 16.61 -27.17 19.94
C VAL A 145 16.65 -25.68 20.25
#